data_AF-A0A9P8JNE5-F1
#
_entry.id   AF-A0A9P8JNE5-F1
#
_cell.length_a   1.000
_cell.length_b   1.000
_cell.length_c   1.000
_cell.angle_alpha   90.00
_cell.angle_beta   90.00
_cell.angle_gamma   90.00
#
_symmetry.space_group_name_H-M   'P 1'
#
loop_
_entity.id
_entity.type
_entity.pdbx_description
1 polymer ?
#
loop_
_entity_poly.entity_id
_entity_poly.type
_entity_poly.pdbx_seq_one_letter_code
_entity_poly.pdbx_strand_id
1 'polypeptide(L)'
;WAPEDWTKENCAYTAVSHPGALDHPTPITPDSRGTYHLLNSGMFLFIASEQLWDRMIDFFNTTPLLGEFKFPDQDFLAEFFKNKWMSLGWQFNALKTMRYWHENIWRDDEVVCLHYIVDKPWAKRVSEDGVAGYLGRDGETHTWWWQEYEDWHQQRKSQNETEELEIAEKHVAKPIGQEDQETDEMRAIGSGVQSFANNKKPGQSKEDEKKQVANGDKEEDLPQPQIPAPHELKGKVLGERGHGPRVRG
;
A
#
# COMPACT_ATOMS: atom_id res chain seq x y z
N TRP A 1 10.57 -11.38 -6.38
CA TRP A 1 10.63 -9.96 -6.02
C TRP A 1 11.08 -9.78 -4.57
N ALA A 2 10.67 -10.66 -3.65
CA ALA A 2 11.17 -10.65 -2.28
C ALA A 2 12.69 -10.96 -2.22
N PRO A 3 13.44 -10.30 -1.33
CA PRO A 3 14.81 -10.67 -0.97
C PRO A 3 14.96 -12.13 -0.53
N GLU A 4 16.14 -12.73 -0.73
CA GLU A 4 16.40 -14.14 -0.43
C GLU A 4 16.31 -14.47 1.08
N ASP A 5 16.58 -13.49 1.94
CA ASP A 5 16.55 -13.64 3.40
C ASP A 5 15.12 -13.57 3.98
N TRP A 6 14.12 -13.25 3.16
CA TRP A 6 12.70 -13.26 3.55
C TRP A 6 12.14 -14.67 3.56
N THR A 7 12.65 -15.48 4.49
CA THR A 7 12.23 -16.87 4.72
C THR A 7 11.28 -16.97 5.91
N LYS A 8 10.61 -18.12 6.04
CA LYS A 8 9.76 -18.41 7.20
C LYS A 8 10.56 -18.29 8.50
N GLU A 9 11.77 -18.82 8.52
CA GLU A 9 12.61 -18.83 9.71
C GLU A 9 12.98 -17.41 10.14
N ASN A 10 13.09 -16.47 9.20
CA ASN A 10 13.42 -15.07 9.44
C ASN A 10 12.20 -14.15 9.61
N CYS A 11 10.98 -14.67 9.50
CA CYS A 11 9.78 -13.85 9.69
C CYS A 11 9.50 -13.60 11.18
N ALA A 12 9.23 -12.34 11.55
CA ALA A 12 8.88 -11.95 12.91
C ALA A 12 7.60 -12.67 13.40
N TYR A 13 6.68 -13.02 12.51
CA TYR A 13 5.45 -13.73 12.86
C TYR A 13 5.64 -15.22 13.18
N THR A 14 6.80 -15.81 12.86
CA THR A 14 7.07 -17.24 13.13
C THR A 14 7.20 -17.55 14.62
N ALA A 15 7.57 -16.57 15.44
CA ALA A 15 7.77 -16.75 16.87
C ALA A 15 6.47 -16.63 17.70
N VAL A 16 5.36 -16.25 17.09
CA VAL A 16 4.08 -15.97 17.77
C VAL A 16 2.97 -16.87 17.24
N SER A 17 1.87 -17.00 17.99
CA SER A 17 0.69 -17.79 17.63
C SER A 17 -0.57 -17.17 18.21
N HIS A 18 -1.73 -17.44 17.63
CA HIS A 18 -3.00 -16.98 18.17
C HIS A 18 -3.29 -17.65 19.54
N PRO A 19 -3.87 -16.94 20.53
CA PRO A 19 -4.27 -15.52 20.48
C PRO A 19 -3.16 -14.53 20.84
N GLY A 20 -2.03 -14.98 21.41
CA GLY A 20 -0.99 -14.08 21.91
C GLY A 20 -0.37 -13.16 20.85
N ALA A 21 -0.41 -13.53 19.56
CA ALA A 21 0.03 -12.68 18.47
C ALA A 21 -0.78 -11.38 18.29
N LEU A 22 -1.97 -11.27 18.90
CA LEU A 22 -2.83 -10.09 18.81
C LEU A 22 -2.33 -8.93 19.67
N ASP A 23 -1.82 -9.23 20.86
CA ASP A 23 -1.43 -8.25 21.89
C ASP A 23 0.04 -8.35 22.33
N HIS A 24 0.73 -9.44 21.98
CA HIS A 24 2.16 -9.65 22.23
C HIS A 24 2.91 -9.90 20.91
N PRO A 25 3.03 -8.88 20.01
CA PRO A 25 3.83 -9.01 18.81
C PRO A 25 5.30 -9.25 19.18
N THR A 26 6.05 -9.87 18.26
CA THR A 26 7.46 -10.18 18.47
C THR A 26 8.26 -8.93 18.80
N PRO A 27 8.91 -8.86 19.98
CA PRO A 27 9.67 -7.67 20.37
C PRO A 27 10.85 -7.40 19.43
N ILE A 28 11.04 -6.13 19.10
CA ILE A 28 12.19 -5.66 18.33
C ILE A 28 13.22 -5.08 19.30
N THR A 29 14.43 -5.61 19.23
CA THR A 29 15.60 -5.13 19.97
C THR A 29 16.68 -4.75 18.96
N PRO A 30 17.66 -3.92 19.32
CA PRO A 30 18.78 -3.60 18.42
C PRO A 30 19.51 -4.84 17.87
N ASP A 31 19.52 -5.94 18.63
CA ASP A 31 20.16 -7.22 18.25
C ASP A 31 19.22 -8.17 17.48
N SER A 32 17.97 -7.76 17.24
CA SER A 32 17.02 -8.55 16.46
C SER A 32 17.49 -8.70 15.00
N ARG A 33 17.02 -9.76 14.34
CA ARG A 33 17.33 -10.05 12.93
C ARG A 33 16.95 -8.88 12.03
N GLY A 34 17.68 -8.68 10.94
CA GLY A 34 17.41 -7.59 9.99
C GLY A 34 15.96 -7.52 9.53
N THR A 35 15.34 -8.66 9.23
CA THR A 35 13.94 -8.79 8.83
C THR A 35 12.92 -8.36 9.89
N TYR A 36 13.30 -8.29 11.17
CA TYR A 36 12.41 -7.84 12.24
C TYR A 36 12.36 -6.32 12.31
N HIS A 37 13.35 -5.63 11.76
CA HIS A 37 13.40 -4.18 11.67
C HIS A 37 12.67 -3.63 10.44
N LEU A 38 12.17 -4.51 9.58
CA LEU A 38 11.30 -4.14 8.48
C LEU A 38 9.92 -3.79 9.04
N LEU A 39 9.33 -2.71 8.53
CA LEU A 39 7.95 -2.35 8.79
C LEU A 39 7.12 -2.50 7.52
N ASN A 40 5.80 -2.59 7.63
CA ASN A 40 4.91 -2.35 6.50
C ASN A 40 4.27 -0.97 6.65
N SER A 41 4.42 -0.13 5.63
CA SER A 41 3.99 1.27 5.63
C SER A 41 2.49 1.45 5.39
N GLY A 42 1.72 0.38 5.15
CA GLY A 42 0.28 0.46 4.89
C GLY A 42 -0.54 1.02 6.06
N MET A 43 -0.08 0.81 7.29
CA MET A 43 -0.66 1.44 8.49
C MET A 43 0.41 1.60 9.56
N PHE A 44 0.50 2.80 10.12
CA PHE A 44 1.30 3.12 11.29
C PHE A 44 0.66 4.28 12.04
N LEU A 45 0.97 4.39 13.33
CA LEU A 45 0.54 5.49 14.19
C LEU A 45 1.74 6.40 14.48
N PHE A 46 1.55 7.70 14.37
CA PHE A 46 2.58 8.69 14.67
C PHE A 46 1.97 9.98 15.20
N ILE A 47 2.80 10.78 15.86
CA ILE A 47 2.44 12.14 16.30
C ILE A 47 3.00 13.10 15.27
N ALA A 48 2.11 13.77 14.53
CA ALA A 48 2.51 14.78 13.57
C ALA A 48 3.07 16.01 14.29
N SER A 49 4.23 16.49 13.84
CA SER A 49 4.77 17.79 14.23
C SER A 49 5.63 18.37 13.11
N GLU A 50 5.77 19.69 13.10
CA GLU A 50 6.65 20.39 12.16
C GLU A 50 8.09 19.91 12.31
N GLN A 51 8.56 19.71 13.55
CA GLN A 51 9.92 19.21 13.80
C GLN A 51 10.12 17.77 13.31
N LEU A 52 9.07 16.94 13.27
CA LEU A 52 9.16 15.61 12.67
C LEU A 52 9.29 15.72 11.14
N TRP A 53 8.44 16.56 10.52
CA TRP A 53 8.47 16.82 9.09
C TRP A 53 9.83 17.34 8.63
N ASP A 54 10.38 18.35 9.30
CA ASP A 54 11.68 18.95 8.95
C ASP A 54 12.80 17.91 9.00
N ARG A 55 12.82 17.06 10.04
CA ARG A 55 13.81 15.97 10.14
C ARG A 55 13.64 14.93 9.04
N MET A 56 12.40 14.60 8.67
CA MET A 56 12.14 13.65 7.58
C MET A 56 12.62 14.21 6.25
N ILE A 57 12.35 15.48 5.96
CA ILE A 57 12.79 16.15 4.72
C ILE A 57 14.32 16.30 4.68
N ASP A 58 14.95 16.68 5.80
CA ASP A 58 16.41 16.72 5.90
C ASP A 58 17.02 15.33 5.63
N PHE A 59 16.51 14.28 6.28
CA PHE A 59 16.98 12.91 6.05
C PHE A 59 16.76 12.46 4.60
N PHE A 60 15.59 12.76 4.02
CA PHE A 60 15.30 12.46 2.61
C PHE A 60 16.31 13.11 1.66
N ASN A 61 16.64 14.38 1.87
CA ASN A 61 17.55 15.11 0.99
C ASN A 61 19.04 14.79 1.19
N THR A 62 19.40 14.14 2.31
CA THR A 62 20.81 13.92 2.69
C THR A 62 21.23 12.45 2.71
N THR A 63 20.28 11.51 2.81
CA THR A 63 20.60 10.09 2.87
C THR A 63 21.10 9.57 1.52
N PRO A 64 22.21 8.82 1.46
CA PRO A 64 22.65 8.18 0.22
C PRO A 64 21.81 6.96 -0.17
N LEU A 65 20.93 6.50 0.72
CA LEU A 65 20.22 5.22 0.60
C LEU A 65 18.98 5.27 -0.29
N LEU A 66 18.49 6.46 -0.69
CA LEU A 66 17.25 6.58 -1.47
C LEU A 66 17.26 5.73 -2.75
N GLY A 67 18.41 5.66 -3.43
CA GLY A 67 18.56 4.87 -4.66
C GLY A 67 18.63 3.35 -4.44
N GLU A 68 18.78 2.91 -3.19
CA GLU A 68 18.90 1.49 -2.81
C GLU A 68 17.56 0.91 -2.33
N PHE A 69 16.61 1.76 -1.95
CA PHE A 69 15.30 1.35 -1.44
C PHE A 69 14.47 0.66 -2.53
N LYS A 70 14.13 -0.60 -2.27
CA LYS A 70 13.30 -1.43 -3.18
C LYS A 70 11.82 -1.14 -2.97
N PHE A 71 11.45 -0.78 -1.74
CA PHE A 71 10.10 -0.40 -1.34
C PHE A 71 10.17 1.05 -0.82
N PRO A 72 10.03 2.06 -1.70
CA PRO A 72 10.54 3.41 -1.41
C PRO A 72 10.06 4.02 -0.10
N ASP A 73 8.75 4.05 0.13
CA ASP A 73 8.15 4.60 1.35
C ASP A 73 8.41 3.70 2.57
N GLN A 74 8.32 2.38 2.39
CA GLN A 74 8.49 1.41 3.47
C GLN A 74 9.93 1.36 4.00
N ASP A 75 10.90 1.24 3.10
CA ASP A 75 12.32 1.18 3.44
C ASP A 75 12.80 2.52 4.00
N PHE A 76 12.32 3.64 3.44
CA PHE A 76 12.59 4.98 3.98
C PHE A 76 12.10 5.11 5.43
N LEU A 77 10.85 4.73 5.70
CA LEU A 77 10.29 4.80 7.05
C LEU A 77 11.01 3.84 8.00
N ALA A 78 11.35 2.63 7.55
CA ALA A 78 12.09 1.66 8.36
C ALA A 78 13.45 2.20 8.80
N GLU A 79 14.19 2.84 7.89
CA GLU A 79 15.51 3.41 8.20
C GLU A 79 15.39 4.71 9.01
N PHE A 80 14.48 5.62 8.66
CA PHE A 80 14.30 6.89 9.39
C PHE A 80 13.88 6.66 10.85
N PHE A 81 12.96 5.72 11.08
CA PHE A 81 12.46 5.38 12.42
C PHE A 81 13.22 4.22 13.07
N LYS A 82 14.35 3.78 12.52
CA LYS A 82 15.12 2.65 13.07
C LYS A 82 15.36 2.80 14.56
N ASN A 83 15.00 1.76 15.32
CA ASN A 83 15.03 1.71 16.79
C ASN A 83 14.15 2.77 17.50
N LYS A 84 13.18 3.38 16.80
CA LYS A 84 12.27 4.43 17.30
C LYS A 84 10.80 4.13 16.99
N TRP A 85 10.48 2.87 16.71
CA TRP A 85 9.11 2.40 16.51
C TRP A 85 8.85 1.13 17.30
N MET A 86 7.57 0.80 17.48
CA MET A 86 7.11 -0.39 18.16
C MET A 86 6.15 -1.17 17.28
N SER A 87 6.23 -2.48 17.31
CA SER A 87 5.30 -3.35 16.58
C SER A 87 3.89 -3.26 17.15
N LEU A 88 2.90 -3.28 16.27
CA LEU A 88 1.49 -3.46 16.58
C LEU A 88 1.08 -4.89 16.24
N GLY A 89 -0.04 -5.34 16.81
CA GLY A 89 -0.66 -6.61 16.44
C GLY A 89 -0.98 -6.65 14.93
N TRP A 90 -0.82 -7.83 14.34
CA TRP A 90 -0.94 -8.03 12.89
C TRP A 90 -2.31 -7.60 12.34
N GLN A 91 -3.36 -7.68 13.15
CA GLN A 91 -4.73 -7.37 12.77
C GLN A 91 -4.95 -5.93 12.28
N PHE A 92 -4.10 -4.99 12.70
CA PHE A 92 -4.22 -3.58 12.33
C PHE A 92 -3.56 -3.26 10.98
N ASN A 93 -2.78 -4.18 10.42
CA ASN A 93 -2.21 -4.06 9.08
C ASN A 93 -2.06 -5.47 8.47
N ALA A 94 -3.18 -6.17 8.41
CA ALA A 94 -3.21 -7.59 8.03
C ALA A 94 -2.95 -7.70 6.53
N LEU A 95 -1.81 -8.23 6.11
CA LEU A 95 -1.58 -8.47 4.68
C LEU A 95 -2.48 -9.62 4.23
N LYS A 96 -3.21 -9.47 3.13
CA LYS A 96 -4.14 -10.52 2.64
C LYS A 96 -3.49 -11.91 2.53
N THR A 97 -2.20 -11.96 2.18
CA THR A 97 -1.45 -13.22 1.99
C THR A 97 -1.15 -13.93 3.31
N MET A 98 -1.23 -13.25 4.45
CA MET A 98 -1.07 -13.86 5.78
C MET A 98 -2.11 -14.93 6.04
N ARG A 99 -3.29 -14.84 5.41
CA ARG A 99 -4.35 -15.85 5.52
C ARG A 99 -3.89 -17.26 5.19
N TYR A 100 -2.95 -17.42 4.24
CA TYR A 100 -2.40 -18.73 3.86
C TYR A 100 -0.89 -18.88 4.09
N TRP A 101 -0.17 -17.84 4.51
CA TRP A 101 1.24 -17.94 4.93
C TRP A 101 1.40 -18.05 6.44
N HIS A 102 0.42 -17.57 7.21
CA HIS A 102 0.48 -17.44 8.66
C HIS A 102 -0.82 -17.96 9.31
N GLU A 103 -1.25 -19.16 8.91
CA GLU A 103 -2.44 -19.85 9.46
C GLU A 103 -2.40 -20.03 10.99
N ASN A 104 -1.20 -20.02 11.58
CA ASN A 104 -0.98 -20.11 13.01
C ASN A 104 -1.46 -18.87 13.81
N ILE A 105 -1.51 -17.70 13.17
CA ILE A 105 -1.99 -16.45 13.79
C ILE A 105 -3.30 -15.94 13.21
N TRP A 106 -3.58 -16.24 11.94
CA TRP A 106 -4.69 -15.64 11.21
C TRP A 106 -6.05 -16.14 11.68
N ARG A 107 -6.98 -15.23 11.95
CA ARG A 107 -8.40 -15.51 12.15
C ARG A 107 -9.19 -14.43 11.41
N ASP A 108 -10.16 -14.82 10.60
CA ASP A 108 -10.92 -13.87 9.77
C ASP A 108 -11.62 -12.81 10.64
N ASP A 109 -12.11 -13.19 11.83
CA ASP A 109 -12.79 -12.34 12.80
C ASP A 109 -11.87 -11.41 13.61
N GLU A 110 -10.55 -11.63 13.56
CA GLU A 110 -9.58 -10.75 14.22
C GLU A 110 -9.12 -9.61 13.30
N VAL A 111 -9.38 -9.67 11.99
CA VAL A 111 -8.93 -8.66 11.03
C VAL A 111 -9.61 -7.32 11.30
N VAL A 112 -8.81 -6.28 11.58
CA VAL A 112 -9.31 -4.90 11.78
C VAL A 112 -9.07 -4.05 10.54
N CYS A 113 -7.89 -4.12 9.95
CA CYS A 113 -7.55 -3.41 8.71
C CYS A 113 -6.79 -4.36 7.78
N LEU A 114 -7.43 -4.67 6.65
CA LEU A 114 -6.90 -5.57 5.63
C LEU A 114 -6.14 -4.78 4.57
N HIS A 115 -4.88 -5.16 4.35
CA HIS A 115 -4.00 -4.55 3.37
C HIS A 115 -3.88 -5.42 2.11
N TYR A 116 -4.48 -4.95 1.01
CA TYR A 116 -4.40 -5.58 -0.31
C TYR A 116 -3.08 -5.25 -1.03
N ILE A 117 -2.08 -6.09 -0.82
CA ILE A 117 -0.78 -6.06 -1.50
C ILE A 117 -0.79 -6.89 -2.79
N VAL A 118 0.26 -6.78 -3.61
CA VAL A 118 0.47 -7.52 -4.88
C VAL A 118 -0.52 -7.16 -5.99
N ASP A 119 -1.77 -7.58 -5.84
CA ASP A 119 -2.88 -7.34 -6.76
C ASP A 119 -4.09 -6.82 -5.97
N LYS A 120 -4.90 -6.01 -6.65
CA LYS A 120 -6.00 -5.29 -6.04
C LYS A 120 -7.32 -6.00 -6.30
N PRO A 121 -8.26 -6.04 -5.34
CA PRO A 121 -9.56 -6.69 -5.53
C PRO A 121 -10.35 -6.15 -6.72
N TRP A 122 -10.21 -4.85 -6.99
CA TRP A 122 -10.91 -4.19 -8.09
C TRP A 122 -10.28 -4.46 -9.47
N ALA A 123 -9.12 -5.10 -9.55
CA ALA A 123 -8.51 -5.48 -10.82
C ALA A 123 -9.30 -6.58 -11.54
N LYS A 124 -9.96 -7.47 -10.78
CA LYS A 124 -10.80 -8.54 -11.33
C LYS A 124 -11.84 -9.01 -10.32
N ARG A 125 -13.02 -9.37 -10.81
CA ARG A 125 -14.06 -10.01 -9.98
C ARG A 125 -13.60 -11.38 -9.48
N VAL A 126 -14.07 -11.76 -8.29
CA VAL A 126 -13.91 -13.14 -7.78
C VAL A 126 -14.69 -14.07 -8.71
N SER A 127 -14.04 -15.11 -9.20
CA SER A 127 -14.69 -16.08 -10.08
C SER A 127 -15.71 -16.95 -9.32
N GLU A 128 -16.58 -17.64 -10.06
CA GLU A 128 -17.63 -18.49 -9.49
C GLU A 128 -17.08 -19.62 -8.60
N ASP A 129 -15.86 -20.09 -8.87
CA ASP A 129 -15.13 -21.09 -8.08
C ASP A 129 -14.36 -20.48 -6.88
N GLY A 130 -14.58 -19.19 -6.59
CA GLY A 130 -13.96 -18.47 -5.47
C GLY A 130 -12.49 -18.15 -5.69
N VAL A 131 -12.00 -18.20 -6.93
CA VAL A 131 -10.60 -17.93 -7.25
C VAL A 131 -10.40 -16.43 -7.46
N ALA A 132 -9.46 -15.84 -6.71
CA ALA A 132 -9.06 -14.47 -6.89
C ALA A 132 -7.60 -14.23 -6.49
N GLY A 133 -7.09 -13.09 -6.95
CA GLY A 133 -5.73 -12.64 -6.74
C GLY A 133 -4.65 -13.40 -7.51
N TYR A 134 -3.41 -12.94 -7.37
CA TYR A 134 -2.30 -13.36 -8.22
C TYR A 134 -2.01 -14.87 -8.17
N LEU A 135 -2.18 -15.49 -7.00
CA LEU A 135 -2.01 -16.94 -6.80
C LEU A 135 -3.33 -17.72 -6.80
N GLY A 136 -4.47 -17.06 -7.05
CA GLY A 136 -5.78 -17.69 -6.97
C GLY A 136 -6.19 -18.09 -5.55
N ARG A 137 -5.62 -17.47 -4.51
CA ARG A 137 -5.81 -17.81 -3.09
C ARG A 137 -6.46 -16.69 -2.27
N ASP A 138 -6.72 -15.55 -2.89
CA ASP A 138 -7.22 -14.36 -2.20
C ASP A 138 -8.75 -14.22 -2.27
N GLY A 139 -9.45 -15.24 -2.80
CA GLY A 139 -10.90 -15.26 -3.02
C GLY A 139 -11.72 -14.72 -1.86
N GLU A 140 -11.51 -15.27 -0.67
CA GLU A 140 -12.20 -14.83 0.56
C GLU A 140 -12.00 -13.32 0.81
N THR A 141 -10.74 -12.90 0.88
CA THR A 141 -10.41 -11.49 1.17
C THR A 141 -10.90 -10.55 0.08
N HIS A 142 -10.90 -10.96 -1.19
CA HIS A 142 -11.40 -10.17 -2.30
C HIS A 142 -12.93 -10.06 -2.27
N THR A 143 -13.63 -11.13 -1.85
CA THR A 143 -15.08 -11.11 -1.62
C THR A 143 -15.45 -10.06 -0.58
N TRP A 144 -14.68 -9.90 0.50
CA TRP A 144 -14.95 -8.86 1.51
C TRP A 144 -14.90 -7.46 0.89
N TRP A 145 -13.90 -7.16 0.05
CA TRP A 145 -13.84 -5.86 -0.64
C TRP A 145 -15.05 -5.63 -1.55
N TRP A 146 -15.42 -6.64 -2.32
CA TRP A 146 -16.55 -6.54 -3.26
C TRP A 146 -17.90 -6.41 -2.56
N GLN A 147 -18.07 -7.06 -1.40
CA GLN A 147 -19.26 -6.91 -0.57
C GLN A 147 -19.39 -5.48 -0.05
N GLU A 148 -18.32 -4.91 0.52
CA GLU A 148 -18.30 -3.51 0.98
C GLU A 148 -18.55 -2.52 -0.17
N TYR A 149 -17.98 -2.78 -1.35
CA TYR A 149 -18.24 -1.97 -2.53
C TYR A 149 -19.71 -2.01 -2.96
N GLU A 150 -20.33 -3.20 -2.97
CA GLU A 150 -21.74 -3.35 -3.34
C GLU A 150 -22.66 -2.67 -2.32
N ASP A 151 -22.38 -2.82 -1.03
CA ASP A 151 -23.14 -2.15 0.04
C ASP A 151 -23.04 -0.62 -0.08
N TRP A 152 -21.83 -0.10 -0.32
CA TRP A 152 -21.61 1.32 -0.62
C TRP A 152 -22.36 1.75 -1.88
N HIS A 153 -22.31 0.96 -2.96
CA HIS A 153 -22.97 1.26 -4.23
C HIS A 153 -24.48 1.40 -4.06
N GLN A 154 -25.12 0.41 -3.42
CA GLN A 154 -26.56 0.43 -3.15
C GLN A 154 -26.95 1.62 -2.26
N GLN A 155 -26.12 1.96 -1.27
CA GLN A 155 -26.34 3.13 -0.43
C GLN A 155 -26.34 4.42 -1.25
N ARG A 156 -25.33 4.65 -2.11
CA ARG A 156 -25.22 5.86 -2.95
C ARG A 156 -26.36 5.96 -3.96
N LYS A 157 -26.71 4.83 -4.58
CA LYS A 157 -27.85 4.74 -5.48
C LYS A 157 -29.16 5.13 -4.80
N SER A 158 -29.38 4.70 -3.56
CA SER A 158 -30.57 5.08 -2.77
C SER A 158 -30.62 6.58 -2.42
N GLN A 159 -29.47 7.25 -2.44
CA GLN A 159 -29.30 8.67 -2.19
C GLN A 159 -29.37 9.52 -3.48
N ASN A 160 -29.56 8.89 -4.65
CA ASN A 160 -29.46 9.51 -5.97
C ASN A 160 -28.09 10.16 -6.24
N GLU A 161 -27.03 9.65 -5.64
CA GLU A 161 -25.64 10.07 -5.88
C GLU A 161 -25.08 9.27 -7.06
N THR A 162 -25.35 9.74 -8.29
CA THR A 162 -25.02 8.98 -9.52
C THR A 162 -23.62 9.27 -10.05
N GLU A 163 -23.06 10.44 -9.78
CA GLU A 163 -21.75 10.86 -10.31
C GLU A 163 -20.61 10.01 -9.71
N GLU A 164 -20.63 9.78 -8.40
CA GLU A 164 -19.65 8.97 -7.68
C GLU A 164 -19.68 7.51 -8.14
N LEU A 165 -20.87 6.99 -8.44
CA LEU A 165 -21.07 5.65 -8.97
C LEU A 165 -20.45 5.49 -10.35
N GLU A 166 -20.72 6.43 -11.26
CA GLU A 166 -20.17 6.43 -12.62
C GLU A 166 -18.63 6.50 -12.60
N ILE A 167 -18.06 7.33 -11.73
CA ILE A 167 -16.60 7.43 -11.56
C ILE A 167 -16.04 6.09 -11.07
N ALA A 168 -16.63 5.52 -10.02
CA ALA A 168 -16.15 4.28 -9.44
C ALA A 168 -16.24 3.11 -10.42
N GLU A 169 -17.38 2.94 -11.11
CA GLU A 169 -17.57 1.89 -12.12
C GLU A 169 -16.61 2.01 -13.29
N LYS A 170 -16.29 3.24 -13.70
CA LYS A 170 -15.39 3.47 -14.82
C LYS A 170 -13.93 3.22 -14.47
N HIS A 171 -13.49 3.66 -13.29
CA HIS A 171 -12.07 3.75 -12.96
C HIS A 171 -11.58 2.71 -11.96
N VAL A 172 -12.44 2.19 -11.09
CA VAL A 172 -12.04 1.30 -10.01
C VAL A 172 -12.71 -0.05 -10.19
N ALA A 173 -14.03 -0.08 -10.07
CA ALA A 173 -14.84 -1.27 -9.86
C ALA A 173 -15.69 -1.60 -11.09
N LYS A 174 -15.03 -1.99 -12.18
CA LYS A 174 -15.70 -2.19 -13.46
C LYS A 174 -16.84 -3.22 -13.39
N PRO A 175 -17.92 -3.02 -14.18
CA PRO A 175 -18.97 -4.01 -14.33
C PRO A 175 -18.40 -5.35 -14.81
N ILE A 176 -19.07 -6.43 -14.41
CA ILE A 176 -18.71 -7.79 -14.80
C ILE A 176 -18.57 -7.88 -16.33
N GLY A 177 -17.44 -8.41 -16.80
CA GLY A 177 -17.16 -8.58 -18.24
C GLY A 177 -16.51 -7.38 -18.93
N GLN A 178 -16.20 -6.30 -18.19
CA GLN A 178 -15.40 -5.16 -18.69
C GLN A 178 -14.02 -5.05 -18.02
N GLU A 179 -13.63 -6.09 -17.27
CA GLU A 179 -12.41 -6.12 -16.44
C GLU A 179 -11.11 -5.98 -17.28
N ASP A 180 -11.04 -6.62 -18.45
CA ASP A 180 -9.82 -6.72 -19.26
C ASP A 180 -9.41 -5.42 -19.99
N GLN A 181 -10.15 -4.32 -19.82
CA GLN A 181 -9.83 -3.01 -20.39
C GLN A 181 -8.96 -2.15 -19.46
N GLU A 182 -8.04 -2.77 -18.71
CA GLU A 182 -7.20 -2.06 -17.75
C GLU A 182 -6.33 -1.01 -18.47
N THR A 183 -6.41 0.25 -18.05
CA THR A 183 -5.54 1.30 -18.61
C THR A 183 -4.12 1.13 -18.08
N ASP A 184 -3.13 1.58 -18.84
CA ASP A 184 -1.71 1.47 -18.42
C ASP A 184 -1.44 2.13 -17.04
N GLU A 185 -2.16 3.19 -16.69
CA GLU A 185 -2.10 3.84 -15.37
C GLU A 185 -2.66 2.96 -14.24
N MET A 186 -3.80 2.30 -14.45
CA MET A 186 -4.39 1.41 -13.45
C MET A 186 -3.52 0.16 -13.28
N ARG A 187 -2.91 -0.34 -14.36
CA ARG A 187 -1.91 -1.40 -14.30
C ARG A 187 -0.68 -1.00 -13.47
N ALA A 188 -0.28 0.27 -13.50
CA ALA A 188 0.85 0.79 -12.73
C ALA A 188 0.59 0.92 -11.22
N ILE A 189 -0.67 0.95 -10.78
CA ILE A 189 -1.08 1.02 -9.35
C ILE A 189 -1.62 -0.34 -8.85
N GLY A 190 -2.05 -1.20 -9.78
CA GLY A 190 -2.60 -2.53 -9.54
C GLY A 190 -1.61 -3.67 -9.77
N SER A 191 -2.01 -4.62 -10.60
CA SER A 191 -1.29 -5.88 -10.86
C SER A 191 0.12 -5.72 -11.45
N GLY A 192 0.40 -4.57 -12.08
CA GLY A 192 1.66 -4.27 -12.76
C GLY A 192 2.71 -3.56 -11.91
N VAL A 193 2.41 -3.11 -10.69
CA VAL A 193 3.39 -2.44 -9.79
C VAL A 193 4.67 -3.29 -9.64
N GLN A 194 4.52 -4.61 -9.54
CA GLN A 194 5.66 -5.53 -9.40
C GLN A 194 6.51 -5.65 -10.66
N SER A 195 5.97 -5.37 -11.84
CA SER A 195 6.72 -5.37 -13.09
C SER A 195 7.65 -4.16 -13.23
N PHE A 196 7.29 -3.02 -12.62
CA PHE A 196 8.13 -1.81 -12.58
C PHE A 196 9.34 -1.96 -11.66
N ALA A 197 9.21 -2.71 -10.56
CA ALA A 197 10.32 -2.99 -9.63
C ALA A 197 11.46 -3.83 -10.24
N ASN A 198 11.23 -4.48 -11.38
CA ASN A 198 12.18 -5.36 -12.05
C ASN A 198 12.86 -4.75 -13.29
N ASN A 199 12.80 -3.43 -13.51
CA ASN A 199 13.50 -2.78 -14.62
C ASN A 199 15.03 -2.71 -14.43
N LYS A 200 15.71 -3.85 -14.52
CA LYS A 200 17.01 -3.94 -15.19
C LYS A 200 16.75 -4.50 -16.58
N LYS A 201 16.84 -3.66 -17.62
CA LYS A 201 16.86 -4.13 -19.00
C LYS A 201 18.06 -5.07 -19.17
N PRO A 202 17.89 -6.32 -19.63
CA PRO A 202 19.02 -7.15 -20.00
C PRO A 202 19.60 -6.63 -21.32
N GLY A 203 20.86 -6.22 -21.32
CA GLY A 203 21.64 -6.08 -22.57
C GLY A 203 22.07 -4.68 -23.02
N GLN A 204 22.29 -3.71 -22.12
CA GLN A 204 23.08 -2.53 -22.50
C GLN A 204 24.56 -2.77 -22.18
N SER A 205 25.38 -2.84 -23.24
CA SER A 205 26.84 -2.88 -23.15
C SER A 205 27.39 -1.51 -22.71
N LYS A 206 28.54 -1.52 -22.04
CA LYS A 206 29.24 -0.37 -21.44
C LYS A 206 29.71 0.73 -22.42
N GLU A 207 29.27 0.72 -23.68
CA GLU A 207 29.68 1.72 -24.68
C GLU A 207 28.63 2.81 -24.98
N ASP A 208 27.37 2.63 -24.56
CA ASP A 208 26.33 3.64 -24.81
C ASP A 208 26.27 4.77 -23.75
N GLU A 209 26.92 4.60 -22.59
CA GLU A 209 26.96 5.64 -21.53
C GLU A 209 27.84 6.85 -21.88
N LYS A 210 28.66 6.79 -22.94
CA LYS A 210 29.56 7.90 -23.30
C LYS A 210 29.04 8.86 -24.37
N LYS A 211 27.85 8.63 -24.94
CA LYS A 211 27.31 9.51 -26.01
C LYS A 211 26.14 10.41 -25.60
N GLN A 212 25.58 10.29 -24.38
CA GLN A 212 24.54 11.22 -23.91
C GLN A 212 25.08 12.41 -23.10
N VAL A 213 26.39 12.49 -22.83
CA VAL A 213 27.02 13.62 -22.11
C VAL A 213 27.44 14.77 -23.05
N ALA A 214 27.11 14.70 -24.35
CA ALA A 214 27.51 15.70 -25.33
C ALA A 214 26.36 16.04 -26.28
N ASN A 215 25.32 16.66 -25.76
CA ASN A 215 24.54 17.70 -26.45
C ASN A 215 23.75 18.44 -25.38
N GLY A 216 24.27 19.60 -24.99
CA GLY A 216 23.50 20.57 -24.21
C GLY A 216 22.44 21.19 -25.11
N ASP A 217 21.19 21.08 -24.70
CA ASP A 217 20.11 21.89 -25.23
C ASP A 217 19.62 22.85 -24.14
N LYS A 218 19.28 24.04 -24.63
CA LYS A 218 19.20 25.30 -23.90
C LYS A 218 18.01 25.32 -22.95
N GLU A 219 18.24 25.98 -21.82
CA GLU A 219 17.24 26.41 -20.84
C GLU A 219 16.24 27.34 -21.55
N GLU A 220 15.04 26.85 -21.84
CA GLU A 220 13.86 27.69 -22.08
C GLU A 220 13.02 27.69 -20.80
N ASP A 221 12.84 28.89 -20.26
CA ASP A 221 12.12 29.20 -19.02
C ASP A 221 10.63 28.84 -19.18
N LEU A 222 10.24 27.64 -18.75
CA LEU A 222 8.85 27.21 -18.70
C LEU A 222 8.20 27.76 -17.42
N PRO A 223 7.05 28.47 -17.50
CA PRO A 223 6.40 29.01 -16.32
C PRO A 223 5.95 27.88 -15.39
N GLN A 224 6.25 28.03 -14.09
CA GLN A 224 5.80 27.11 -13.05
C GLN A 224 4.28 26.91 -13.09
N PRO A 225 3.77 25.68 -12.97
CA PRO A 225 2.34 25.44 -12.88
C PRO A 225 1.79 26.09 -11.60
N GLN A 226 0.88 27.05 -11.77
CA GLN A 226 0.11 27.63 -10.67
C GLN A 226 -0.82 26.55 -10.11
N ILE A 227 -0.59 26.14 -8.87
CA ILE A 227 -1.51 25.29 -8.11
C ILE A 227 -2.80 26.09 -7.89
N PRO A 228 -3.97 25.65 -8.38
CA PRO A 228 -5.22 26.33 -8.09
C PRO A 228 -5.47 26.32 -6.58
N ALA A 229 -5.92 27.45 -6.03
CA ALA A 229 -6.36 27.50 -4.64
C ALA A 229 -7.44 26.42 -4.39
N PRO A 230 -7.53 25.84 -3.17
CA PRO A 230 -8.50 24.81 -2.87
C PRO A 230 -9.91 25.31 -3.21
N HIS A 231 -10.62 24.55 -4.04
CA HIS A 231 -12.03 24.82 -4.28
C HIS A 231 -12.76 24.62 -2.94
N GLU A 232 -13.33 25.69 -2.38
CA GLU A 232 -14.25 25.56 -1.26
C GLU A 232 -15.44 24.71 -1.72
N LEU A 233 -15.50 23.47 -1.25
CA LEU A 233 -16.67 22.60 -1.39
C LEU A 233 -17.83 23.25 -0.62
N LYS A 234 -18.63 24.05 -1.31
CA LYS A 234 -19.94 24.51 -0.81
C LYS A 234 -20.95 23.37 -0.94
N GLY A 235 -20.78 22.35 -0.11
CA GLY A 235 -21.73 21.26 0.12
C GLY A 235 -22.01 21.13 1.61
N LYS A 236 -23.23 20.78 1.99
CA LYS A 236 -23.55 20.45 3.39
C LYS A 236 -22.62 19.32 3.82
N VAL A 237 -21.88 19.54 4.91
CA VAL A 237 -21.05 18.53 5.57
C VAL A 237 -21.91 17.28 5.78
N LEU A 238 -21.58 16.21 5.06
CA LEU A 238 -22.13 14.87 5.31
C LEU A 238 -21.83 14.56 6.78
N GLY A 239 -22.89 14.36 7.56
CA GLY A 239 -22.78 14.13 9.00
C GLY A 239 -21.77 13.03 9.30
N GLU A 240 -20.88 13.32 10.24
CA GLU A 240 -19.91 12.40 10.82
C GLU A 240 -20.61 11.08 11.22
N ARG A 241 -20.56 10.06 10.37
CA ARG A 241 -20.98 8.68 10.72
C ARG A 241 -19.97 7.63 10.27
N GLY A 242 -18.72 8.02 10.04
CA GLY A 242 -17.62 7.10 9.72
C GLY A 242 -16.56 6.96 10.82
N HIS A 243 -16.57 7.83 11.82
CA HIS A 243 -15.60 7.80 12.91
C HIS A 243 -16.35 7.82 14.23
N GLY A 244 -16.12 6.79 15.05
CA GLY A 244 -16.60 6.77 16.43
C GLY A 244 -16.18 8.02 17.20
N PRO A 245 -16.79 8.29 18.37
CA PRO A 245 -16.61 9.54 19.10
C PRO A 245 -15.13 9.87 19.31
N ARG A 246 -14.73 11.08 18.90
CA ARG A 246 -13.41 11.65 19.20
C ARG A 246 -13.24 11.72 20.72
N VAL A 247 -12.42 10.84 21.28
CA VAL A 247 -11.97 10.95 22.67
C VAL A 247 -10.93 12.07 22.71
N ARG A 248 -11.28 13.19 23.34
CA ARG A 248 -10.31 14.24 23.69
C ARG A 248 -9.49 13.72 24.88
N GLY A 249 -8.22 13.42 24.63
CA GLY A 249 -7.19 13.32 25.66
C GLY A 249 -6.62 14.69 26.01
#